data_AF-A0A937T5J1-F1
#
_entry.id   AF-A0A937T5J1-F1
#
_cell.length_a   1.000
_cell.length_b   1.000
_cell.length_c   1.000
_cell.angle_alpha   90.00
_cell.angle_beta   90.00
_cell.angle_gamma   90.00
#
_symmetry.space_group_name_H-M   'P 1'
#
loop_
_entity.id
_entity.type
_entity.pdbx_description
1 polymer ?
#
loop_
_entity_poly.entity_id
_entity_poly.type
_entity_poly.pdbx_seq_one_letter_code
_entity_poly.pdbx_strand_id
1 'polypeptide(L)' 'MTNREPFLDEPEAPSRYIVGIDLGTTNSAVSYVDTSREPWKVRTFLVAQLVDAGQVEARET' A
#
# COMPACT_ATOMS: atom_id res chain seq x y z
N MET A 1 -13.29 12.93 -40.99
CA MET A 1 -13.17 11.70 -40.18
C MET A 1 -11.69 11.40 -40.06
N THR A 2 -11.04 11.86 -38.99
CA THR A 2 -9.61 11.61 -38.78
C THR A 2 -9.48 10.38 -37.91
N ASN A 3 -8.90 9.32 -38.47
CA ASN A 3 -8.54 8.09 -37.75
C ASN A 3 -7.63 8.46 -36.58
N ARG A 4 -8.04 8.07 -35.38
CA ARG A 4 -7.21 8.19 -34.18
C ARG A 4 -6.34 6.93 -34.13
N GLU A 5 -5.05 7.10 -34.43
CA GLU A 5 -4.04 6.05 -34.25
C GLU A 5 -4.11 5.50 -32.80
N PRO A 6 -3.95 4.18 -32.59
CA PRO A 6 -3.97 3.61 -31.25
C PRO A 6 -2.81 4.20 -30.46
N PHE A 7 -3.10 4.74 -29.28
CA PHE A 7 -2.06 5.12 -28.33
C PHE A 7 -1.26 3.85 -28.03
N LEU A 8 0.00 3.82 -28.43
CA LEU A 8 0.95 2.90 -27.83
C LEU A 8 1.01 3.34 -26.37
N ASP A 9 0.42 2.55 -25.48
CA ASP A 9 0.48 2.80 -24.05
C ASP A 9 1.95 2.82 -23.65
N GLU A 10 2.50 4.02 -23.42
CA GLU A 10 3.74 4.16 -22.66
C GLU A 10 3.53 3.36 -21.36
N PRO A 11 4.48 2.52 -20.94
CA PRO A 11 4.30 1.74 -19.72
C PRO A 11 4.00 2.71 -18.58
N GLU A 12 2.77 2.65 -18.08
CA GLU A 12 2.31 3.55 -17.04
C GLU A 12 3.29 3.45 -15.87
N ALA A 13 3.81 4.60 -15.44
CA ALA A 13 4.76 4.65 -14.34
C ALA A 13 4.15 3.91 -13.12
N PRO A 14 4.94 3.11 -12.39
CA PRO A 14 4.40 2.33 -11.28
C PRO A 14 3.77 3.25 -10.23
N SER A 15 2.65 2.80 -9.64
CA SER A 15 2.02 3.47 -8.50
C SER A 15 3.07 3.81 -7.44
N ARG A 16 3.03 5.04 -6.91
CA ARG A 16 4.01 5.53 -5.93
C ARG A 16 4.10 4.64 -4.68
N TYR A 17 2.96 4.09 -4.26
CA TYR A 17 2.89 3.18 -3.14
C TYR A 17 2.25 1.87 -3.56
N ILE A 18 2.89 0.77 -3.19
CA ILE A 18 2.29 -0.57 -3.22
C ILE A 18 1.99 -0.90 -1.76
N VAL A 19 0.74 -1.22 -1.44
CA VAL A 19 0.30 -1.46 -0.06
C VAL A 19 -0.18 -2.91 0.07
N GLY A 20 0.37 -3.64 1.02
CA GLY A 20 -0.11 -4.95 1.43
C GLY A 20 -0.93 -4.83 2.71
N ILE A 21 -2.12 -5.44 2.74
CA ILE A 21 -3.03 -5.44 3.88
C ILE A 21 -3.42 -6.88 4.18
N ASP A 22 -3.18 -7.32 5.42
CA ASP A 22 -3.70 -8.56 5.98
C ASP A 22 -4.65 -8.23 7.13
N LEU A 23 -5.86 -8.76 7.07
CA LEU A 23 -6.95 -8.43 8.00
C LEU A 23 -7.29 -9.65 8.86
N GLY A 24 -6.99 -9.54 10.15
CA GLY A 24 -7.48 -10.44 11.18
C GLY A 24 -8.61 -9.83 11.99
N THR A 25 -9.24 -10.63 12.85
CA THR A 25 -10.25 -10.15 13.80
C THR A 25 -9.66 -9.45 15.02
N THR A 26 -8.40 -9.76 15.35
CA THR A 26 -7.68 -9.20 16.52
C THR A 26 -6.59 -8.22 16.13
N ASN A 27 -5.92 -8.45 14.99
CA ASN A 27 -4.86 -7.59 14.49
C ASN A 27 -4.94 -7.47 12.96
N SER A 28 -4.57 -6.30 12.45
CA SER A 28 -4.36 -5.99 11.04
C SER A 28 -2.89 -5.65 10.82
N ALA A 29 -2.27 -6.28 9.83
CA ALA A 29 -0.91 -5.95 9.41
C ALA A 29 -0.96 -5.13 8.12
N VAL A 30 -0.31 -3.97 8.14
CA VAL A 30 -0.19 -3.09 6.96
C VAL A 30 1.28 -2.90 6.63
N SER A 31 1.61 -3.05 5.36
CA SER A 31 2.96 -2.78 4.86
C SER A 31 2.91 -2.01 3.55
N TYR A 32 3.99 -1.31 3.22
CA TYR A 32 4.10 -0.60 1.96
C TYR A 32 5.50 -0.64 1.37
N VAL A 33 5.57 -0.42 0.05
CA VAL A 33 6.77 -0.07 -0.70
C VAL A 33 6.57 1.32 -1.29
N ASP A 34 7.53 2.22 -1.09
CA ASP A 34 7.62 3.51 -1.81
C ASP A 34 8.46 3.30 -3.07
N THR A 35 7.79 3.23 -4.24
CA THR A 35 8.44 2.92 -5.53
C THR A 35 9.33 4.06 -6.04
N SER A 36 9.21 5.26 -5.45
CA SER A 36 10.09 6.40 -5.74
C SER A 36 11.45 6.32 -5.04
N ARG A 37 11.66 5.33 -4.15
CA ARG A 37 12.89 5.17 -3.37
C ARG A 37 13.57 3.84 -3.64
N GLU A 38 14.83 3.89 -4.03
CA GLU A 38 15.65 2.69 -4.23
C GLU A 38 16.63 2.45 -3.05
N PRO A 39 16.94 1.17 -2.74
CA PRO A 39 16.27 -0.02 -3.26
C PRO A 39 14.84 -0.12 -2.70
N TRP A 40 13.93 -0.74 -3.46
CA TRP A 40 12.57 -1.00 -2.98
C TRP A 40 12.63 -1.89 -1.73
N LYS A 41 12.01 -1.41 -0.65
CA LYS A 41 11.96 -2.10 0.64
C LYS A 41 10.54 -2.12 1.15
N VAL A 42 10.11 -3.29 1.61
CA VAL A 42 8.87 -3.43 2.39
C VAL A 42 9.08 -2.76 3.75
N ARG A 43 8.12 -1.93 4.15
CA ARG A 43 8.11 -1.24 5.43
C ARG A 43 6.78 -1.50 6.12
N THR A 44 6.83 -1.86 7.40
CA THR A 44 5.62 -1.92 8.23
C THR A 44 5.03 -0.52 8.36
N PHE A 45 3.73 -0.43 8.16
CA PHE A 45 2.95 0.74 8.49
C PHE A 45 2.19 0.46 9.78
N LEU A 46 2.59 1.14 10.85
CA LEU A 46 1.95 1.03 12.15
C LEU A 46 0.57 1.68 12.08
N VAL A 47 -0.46 0.87 11.85
CA VAL A 47 -1.86 1.29 11.86
C VAL A 47 -2.39 1.25 13.29
N ALA A 48 -3.15 2.27 13.67
CA ALA A 48 -3.84 2.32 14.95
C ALA A 48 -5.00 1.33 14.97
N GLN A 49 -5.12 0.54 16.04
CA GLN A 49 -6.06 -0.56 16.16
C GLN A 49 -6.68 -0.58 17.54
N LEU A 50 -7.94 -1.01 17.63
CA LEU A 50 -8.59 -1.26 18.92
C LEU A 50 -8.02 -2.56 19.50
N VAL A 51 -7.32 -2.47 20.63
CA VAL A 51 -6.67 -3.62 21.28
C VAL A 51 -7.36 -4.08 22.55
N ASP A 52 -8.20 -3.20 23.13
CA ASP A 52 -9.10 -3.49 24.23
C ASP A 52 -10.26 -2.47 24.23
N ALA A 53 -11.22 -2.62 25.12
CA ALA A 53 -12.36 -1.71 25.27
C ALA A 53 -11.89 -0.26 25.50
N GLY A 54 -12.03 0.57 24.46
CA GLY A 54 -11.62 1.97 24.49
C GLY A 54 -10.11 2.21 24.38
N GLN A 55 -9.29 1.18 24.14
CA GLN A 55 -7.84 1.30 24.02
C GLN A 55 -7.40 1.11 22.57
N VAL A 56 -6.65 2.09 22.05
CA VAL A 56 -6.11 2.07 20.68
C VAL A 56 -4.59 2.08 20.73
N GLU A 57 -3.96 1.12 20.06
CA GLU A 57 -2.51 1.00 19.94
C GLU A 57 -2.12 0.67 18.49
N ALA A 58 -0.88 0.99 18.12
CA ALA A 58 -0.33 0.50 16.87
C ALA A 58 0.50 -0.76 17.11
N ARG A 59 0.22 -1.84 16.36
CA ARG A 59 0.92 -3.13 16.47
C ARG A 59 1.55 -3.53 15.14
N GLU A 60 2.67 -4.22 15.22
CA GLU A 60 3.37 -4.73 14.05
C GLU A 60 2.69 -5.98 13.48
N THR A 61 2.20 -6.87 14.36
CA THR A 61 1.48 -8.12 14.07
C THR A 61 0.68 -8.60 15.28
#